data_AF-A0A9D4YXH9-F1
#
_entry.id   AF-A0A9D4YXH9-F1
#
_cell.length_a   1.000
_cell.length_b   1.000
_cell.length_c   1.000
_cell.angle_alpha   90.00
_cell.angle_beta   90.00
_cell.angle_gamma   90.00
#
_symmetry.space_group_name_H-M   'P 1'
#
loop_
_entity.id
_entity.type
_entity.pdbx_description
1 polymer ?
#
loop_
_entity_poly.entity_id
_entity_poly.type
_entity_poly.pdbx_seq_one_letter_code
_entity_poly.pdbx_strand_id
1 'polypeptide(L)'
;MVTNSLGAPETVSLTLRKPLGLVLGERKLSSGAVEVVVEELVPGGNAEKDGRVQAGDVLVKCSATLLKAGKEGEFEREGYGQRPYDNWEQVLFDARGKQFDTVMAALGSNSERWGIFTIQLEFERGEAAAAGAPDVASQA
;
A
#
# COMPACT_ATOMS: atom_id res chain seq x y z
N MET A 1 2.25 33.95 -17.67
CA MET A 1 2.11 33.60 -16.25
C MET A 1 1.32 32.31 -16.19
N VAL A 2 2.00 31.17 -16.04
CA VAL A 2 1.31 29.87 -15.88
C VAL A 2 1.18 29.66 -14.38
N THR A 3 -0.05 29.72 -13.88
CA THR A 3 -0.37 29.39 -12.49
C THR A 3 -0.21 27.89 -12.34
N ASN A 4 0.94 27.44 -11.83
CA ASN A 4 1.11 26.07 -11.38
C ASN A 4 0.19 25.88 -10.17
N SER A 5 -1.04 25.43 -10.40
CA SER A 5 -1.90 24.95 -9.35
C SER A 5 -1.21 23.73 -8.74
N LEU A 6 -0.64 23.91 -7.55
CA LEU A 6 -0.25 22.80 -6.67
C LEU A 6 -1.54 22.05 -6.33
N GLY A 7 -1.95 21.15 -7.24
CA GLY A 7 -2.96 20.16 -6.96
C GLY A 7 -2.48 19.33 -5.79
N ALA A 8 -3.38 19.03 -4.84
CA ALA A 8 -3.10 18.08 -3.78
C ALA A 8 -2.50 16.80 -4.37
N PRO A 9 -1.56 16.13 -3.68
CA PRO A 9 -0.96 14.89 -4.17
C PRO A 9 -2.06 13.91 -4.62
N GLU A 10 -2.04 13.52 -5.90
CA GLU A 10 -3.01 12.57 -6.42
C GLU A 10 -2.82 11.24 -5.68
N THR A 11 -3.85 10.85 -4.93
CA THR A 11 -3.83 9.63 -4.13
C THR A 11 -4.57 8.51 -4.88
N VAL A 12 -3.90 7.39 -5.06
CA VAL A 12 -4.42 6.18 -5.71
C VAL A 12 -4.70 5.13 -4.66
N SER A 13 -5.96 4.74 -4.48
CA SER A 13 -6.36 3.66 -3.57
C SER A 13 -6.83 2.43 -4.34
N LEU A 14 -6.38 1.25 -3.92
CA LEU A 14 -6.74 -0.03 -4.53
C LEU A 14 -6.72 -1.17 -3.51
N THR A 15 -7.43 -2.23 -3.84
CA THR A 15 -7.45 -3.48 -3.07
C THR A 15 -7.04 -4.61 -3.98
N LEU A 16 -5.88 -5.22 -3.73
CA LEU A 16 -5.33 -6.28 -4.55
C LEU A 16 -5.36 -7.61 -3.80
N ARG A 17 -5.66 -8.69 -4.53
CA ARG A 17 -5.46 -10.05 -4.01
C ARG A 17 -3.97 -10.38 -3.99
N LYS A 18 -3.52 -11.16 -3.02
CA LYS A 18 -2.18 -11.76 -3.04
C LYS A 18 -2.04 -12.77 -4.19
N PRO A 19 -0.87 -12.88 -4.86
CA PRO A 19 0.29 -11.98 -4.75
C PRO A 19 0.02 -10.61 -5.40
N LEU A 20 0.59 -9.53 -4.85
CA LEU A 20 0.29 -8.16 -5.30
C LEU A 20 0.80 -7.87 -6.72
N GLY A 21 1.93 -8.45 -7.11
CA GLY A 21 2.56 -8.20 -8.41
C GLY A 21 3.24 -6.83 -8.49
N LEU A 22 3.87 -6.39 -7.39
CA LEU A 22 4.60 -5.12 -7.28
C LEU A 22 6.03 -5.40 -6.82
N VAL A 23 6.98 -4.66 -7.38
CA VAL A 23 8.34 -4.53 -6.87
C VAL A 23 8.42 -3.19 -6.14
N LEU A 24 8.69 -3.24 -4.83
CA LEU A 24 8.82 -2.06 -3.98
C LEU A 24 10.29 -1.85 -3.61
N GLY A 25 10.74 -0.62 -3.67
CA GLY A 25 12.08 -0.19 -3.27
C GLY A 25 12.04 0.87 -2.18
N GLU A 26 13.20 1.14 -1.58
CA GLU A 26 13.39 2.23 -0.64
C GLU A 26 14.02 3.45 -1.33
N ARG A 27 13.46 4.64 -1.08
CA ARG A 27 14.02 5.91 -1.54
C ARG A 27 14.29 6.81 -0.33
N LYS A 28 15.53 7.25 -0.21
CA LYS A 28 15.94 8.24 0.81
C LYS A 28 15.79 9.64 0.24
N LEU A 29 15.04 10.49 0.93
CA LEU A 29 14.88 11.89 0.56
C LEU A 29 16.03 12.73 1.09
N SER A 30 16.23 13.90 0.48
CA SER A 30 17.18 14.91 0.94
C SER A 30 16.91 15.40 2.38
N SER A 31 15.66 15.27 2.85
CA SER A 31 15.26 15.55 4.23
C SER A 31 15.71 14.48 5.25
N GLY A 32 16.28 13.37 4.79
CA GLY A 32 16.64 12.21 5.62
C GLY A 32 15.48 11.24 5.89
N ALA A 33 14.28 11.54 5.39
CA ALA A 33 13.15 10.62 5.44
C ALA A 33 13.34 9.44 4.47
N VAL A 34 12.71 8.30 4.78
CA VAL A 34 12.66 7.12 3.91
C VAL A 34 11.22 6.95 3.42
N GLU A 35 11.08 6.70 2.12
CA GLU A 35 9.82 6.40 1.46
C GLU A 35 9.92 5.05 0.76
N VAL A 36 8.79 4.33 0.72
CA VAL A 36 8.67 3.10 -0.06
C VAL A 36 8.02 3.44 -1.39
N VAL A 37 8.68 3.09 -2.49
CA VAL A 37 8.24 3.44 -3.84
C VAL A 37 8.02 2.19 -4.68
N VAL A 38 7.10 2.28 -5.64
CA VAL A 38 6.95 1.25 -6.67
C VAL A 38 8.11 1.40 -7.64
N GLU A 39 9.02 0.44 -7.67
CA GLU A 39 10.10 0.42 -8.66
C GLU A 39 9.59 -0.12 -9.99
N GLU A 40 8.82 -1.21 -9.93
CA GLU A 40 8.34 -1.91 -11.11
C GLU A 40 7.03 -2.65 -10.82
N LEU A 41 6.21 -2.82 -11.86
CA LEU A 41 5.04 -3.70 -11.87
C LEU A 41 5.46 -5.06 -12.44
N VAL A 42 5.06 -6.15 -11.80
CA VAL A 42 5.33 -7.49 -12.33
C VAL A 42 4.43 -7.75 -13.54
N PRO A 43 5.00 -8.09 -14.73
CA PRO A 43 4.19 -8.39 -15.91
C PRO A 43 3.21 -9.54 -15.68
N GLY A 44 1.95 -9.35 -16.06
CA GLY A 44 0.83 -10.27 -15.81
C GLY A 44 0.36 -10.32 -14.36
N GLY A 45 0.94 -9.50 -13.47
CA GLY A 45 0.62 -9.42 -12.05
C GLY A 45 -0.72 -8.74 -11.76
N ASN A 46 -1.18 -8.84 -10.51
CA ASN A 46 -2.47 -8.25 -10.12
C ASN A 46 -2.45 -6.72 -10.16
N ALA A 47 -1.34 -6.08 -9.80
CA ALA A 47 -1.19 -4.63 -9.89
C ALA A 47 -1.17 -4.12 -11.34
N GLU A 48 -0.46 -4.80 -12.26
CA GLU A 48 -0.47 -4.43 -13.68
C GLU A 48 -1.87 -4.56 -14.28
N LYS A 49 -2.59 -5.65 -13.96
CA LYS A 49 -3.97 -5.87 -14.42
C LYS A 49 -4.96 -4.83 -13.90
N ASP A 50 -4.72 -4.30 -12.70
CA ASP A 50 -5.55 -3.25 -12.11
C ASP A 50 -5.29 -1.89 -12.79
N GLY A 51 -4.04 -1.62 -13.18
CA GLY A 51 -3.65 -0.51 -14.05
C GLY A 51 -3.68 0.89 -13.41
N ARG A 52 -4.03 1.01 -12.13
CA ARG A 52 -4.09 2.31 -11.43
C ARG A 52 -2.75 2.76 -10.84
N VAL A 53 -1.90 1.80 -10.47
CA VAL A 53 -0.56 2.03 -9.91
C VAL A 53 0.48 1.97 -11.02
N GLN A 54 1.52 2.80 -10.89
CA GLN A 54 2.65 2.84 -11.80
C GLN A 54 3.98 2.94 -11.07
N ALA A 55 5.07 2.63 -11.78
CA ALA A 55 6.42 2.86 -11.27
C ALA A 55 6.61 4.35 -10.91
N GLY A 56 7.23 4.60 -9.76
CA GLY A 56 7.43 5.93 -9.19
C GLY A 56 6.38 6.34 -8.17
N ASP A 57 5.25 5.65 -8.06
CA ASP A 57 4.24 5.90 -7.02
C ASP A 57 4.80 5.58 -5.63
N VAL A 58 4.44 6.38 -4.63
CA VAL A 58 4.92 6.27 -3.25
C VAL A 58 3.85 5.60 -2.39
N LEU A 59 4.18 4.51 -1.71
CA LEU A 59 3.25 3.84 -0.81
C LEU A 59 3.06 4.67 0.47
N VAL A 60 1.85 5.19 0.67
CA VAL A 60 1.51 6.01 1.85
C VAL A 60 0.77 5.22 2.92
N LYS A 61 -0.12 4.30 2.55
CA LYS A 61 -0.72 3.35 3.51
C LYS A 61 -0.86 1.95 2.94
N CYS A 62 -0.84 0.98 3.84
CA CYS A 62 -1.16 -0.41 3.52
C CYS A 62 -2.00 -1.05 4.62
N SER A 63 -2.81 -2.04 4.28
CA SER A 63 -3.47 -2.85 5.30
C SER A 63 -2.46 -3.68 6.07
N ALA A 64 -2.62 -3.77 7.39
CA ALA A 64 -1.85 -4.63 8.28
C ALA A 64 -2.81 -5.38 9.21
N THR A 65 -2.44 -6.58 9.63
CA THR A 65 -3.19 -7.37 10.61
C THR A 65 -2.53 -7.24 11.98
N LEU A 66 -3.26 -6.68 12.94
CA LEU A 66 -2.82 -6.58 14.33
C LEU A 66 -3.52 -7.64 15.17
N LEU A 67 -2.75 -8.36 15.98
CA LEU A 67 -3.28 -9.26 16.99
C LEU A 67 -3.67 -8.43 18.23
N LYS A 68 -4.93 -8.52 18.65
CA LYS A 68 -5.37 -7.93 19.91
C LYS A 68 -4.92 -8.85 21.04
N ALA A 69 -3.88 -8.47 21.77
CA ALA A 69 -3.44 -9.19 22.97
C ALA A 69 -4.17 -8.63 24.20
N GLY A 70 -4.92 -9.48 24.92
CA GLY A 70 -5.54 -9.14 26.22
C GLY A 70 -7.01 -9.55 26.37
N LYS A 71 -7.56 -9.39 27.57
CA LYS A 71 -8.96 -9.68 27.96
C LYS A 71 -10.02 -8.95 27.11
N GLU A 72 -9.62 -7.94 26.34
CA GLU A 72 -10.47 -7.21 25.38
C GLU A 72 -10.87 -8.04 24.14
N GLY A 73 -10.29 -9.24 24.00
CA GLY A 73 -10.68 -10.26 23.03
C GLY A 73 -11.72 -11.27 23.52
N GLU A 74 -12.23 -11.16 24.75
CA GLU A 74 -13.38 -11.95 25.19
C GLU A 74 -14.67 -11.39 24.56
N PHE A 75 -14.90 -11.70 23.28
CA PHE A 75 -16.28 -11.73 22.82
C PHE A 75 -16.91 -13.02 23.31
N GLU A 76 -17.94 -12.89 24.15
CA GLU A 76 -18.92 -13.93 24.49
C GLU A 76 -19.69 -14.36 23.22
N ARG A 77 -19.03 -15.05 22.27
CA ARG A 77 -19.76 -15.83 21.27
C ARG A 77 -19.88 -17.26 21.78
N GLU A 78 -21.05 -17.52 22.33
CA GLU A 78 -21.53 -18.86 22.69
C GLU A 78 -21.64 -19.70 21.40
N GLY A 79 -20.58 -20.45 21.09
CA GLY A 79 -20.48 -21.23 19.88
C GLY A 79 -19.14 -21.96 19.78
N TYR A 80 -19.21 -23.27 19.63
CA TYR A 80 -18.08 -24.21 19.55
C TYR A 80 -16.94 -23.73 18.64
N GLY A 81 -15.78 -23.41 19.22
CA GLY A 81 -14.56 -23.13 18.43
C GLY A 81 -13.56 -22.13 19.01
N GLN A 82 -13.49 -21.93 20.32
CA GLN A 82 -12.61 -20.95 20.99
C GLN A 82 -11.11 -21.22 20.68
N ARG A 83 -10.57 -20.58 19.63
CA ARG A 83 -9.13 -20.46 19.40
C ARG A 83 -8.69 -19.10 19.95
N PRO A 84 -7.78 -19.04 20.94
CA PRO A 84 -7.36 -17.80 21.58
C PRO A 84 -6.66 -16.78 20.64
N TYR A 85 -6.51 -17.10 19.36
CA TYR A 85 -5.82 -16.28 18.36
C TYR A 85 -6.75 -15.71 17.27
N ASP A 86 -8.06 -15.88 17.37
CA ASP A 86 -9.02 -15.35 16.37
C ASP A 86 -9.31 -13.84 16.55
N ASN A 87 -8.74 -13.19 17.57
CA ASN A 87 -8.86 -11.76 17.82
C ASN A 87 -7.79 -10.98 17.06
N TRP A 88 -7.98 -10.83 15.77
CA TRP A 88 -7.18 -9.96 14.92
C TRP A 88 -8.06 -8.87 14.30
N GLU A 89 -7.45 -7.72 14.02
CA GLU A 89 -8.10 -6.62 13.32
C GLU A 89 -7.22 -6.18 12.15
N GLN A 90 -7.85 -6.00 10.98
CA GLN A 90 -7.17 -5.39 9.85
C GLN A 90 -7.27 -3.86 9.98
N VAL A 91 -6.13 -3.20 10.03
CA VAL A 91 -6.03 -1.74 10.14
C VAL A 91 -5.31 -1.17 8.93
N LEU A 92 -5.54 0.11 8.65
CA LEU A 92 -4.77 0.85 7.66
C LEU A 92 -3.51 1.43 8.33
N PHE A 93 -2.36 0.82 8.05
CA PHE A 93 -1.07 1.24 8.56
C PHE A 93 -0.50 2.37 7.69
N ASP A 94 -0.13 3.48 8.34
CA ASP A 94 0.59 4.59 7.70
C ASP A 94 2.06 4.19 7.44
N ALA A 95 2.40 4.05 6.17
CA ALA A 95 3.73 3.67 5.70
C ALA A 95 4.68 4.87 5.56
N ARG A 96 4.16 6.11 5.61
CA ARG A 96 4.99 7.30 5.36
C ARG A 96 6.05 7.49 6.44
N GLY A 97 7.30 7.68 6.00
CA GLY A 97 8.43 7.85 6.91
C GLY A 97 8.77 6.60 7.75
N LYS A 98 8.17 5.45 7.45
CA LYS A 98 8.51 4.17 8.11
C LYS A 98 9.66 3.51 7.38
N GLN A 99 10.40 2.68 8.11
CA GLN A 99 11.46 1.89 7.51
C GLN A 99 10.87 0.79 6.62
N PHE A 100 11.58 0.46 5.54
CA PHE A 100 11.15 -0.52 4.55
C PHE A 100 10.75 -1.87 5.18
N ASP A 101 11.56 -2.38 6.11
CA ASP A 101 11.28 -3.63 6.83
C ASP A 101 9.98 -3.59 7.62
N THR A 102 9.63 -2.44 8.19
CA THR A 102 8.37 -2.26 8.94
C THR A 102 7.16 -2.32 8.00
N VAL A 103 7.28 -1.69 6.83
CA VAL A 103 6.23 -1.71 5.80
C VAL A 103 6.07 -3.12 5.22
N MET A 104 7.17 -3.83 4.98
CA MET A 104 7.14 -5.22 4.52
C MET A 104 6.56 -6.17 5.57
N ALA A 105 6.87 -5.98 6.85
CA ALA A 105 6.26 -6.72 7.95
C ALA A 105 4.74 -6.47 8.01
N ALA A 106 4.30 -5.21 7.85
CA ALA A 106 2.88 -4.84 7.79
C ALA A 106 2.16 -5.53 6.62
N LEU A 107 2.70 -5.49 5.41
CA LEU A 107 2.14 -6.19 4.24
C LEU A 107 2.09 -7.72 4.43
N GLY A 108 3.16 -8.28 5.02
CA GLY A 108 3.30 -9.70 5.33
C GLY A 108 2.34 -10.20 6.41
N SER A 109 1.97 -9.34 7.37
CA SER A 109 1.07 -9.70 8.49
C SER A 109 -0.32 -10.18 8.05
N ASN A 110 -0.79 -9.71 6.89
CA ASN A 110 -2.02 -10.19 6.28
C ASN A 110 -1.82 -11.63 5.79
N SER A 111 -2.20 -12.62 6.60
CA SER A 111 -1.96 -14.03 6.26
C SER A 111 -3.23 -14.69 5.73
N GLU A 112 -3.06 -15.55 4.71
CA GLU A 112 -4.11 -16.47 4.27
C GLU A 112 -4.56 -17.41 5.40
N ARG A 113 -3.69 -17.66 6.39
CA ARG A 113 -4.02 -18.42 7.61
C ARG A 113 -5.18 -17.79 8.38
N TRP A 114 -5.37 -16.49 8.27
CA TRP A 114 -6.46 -15.72 8.88
C TRP A 114 -7.61 -15.45 7.91
N GLY A 115 -7.58 -16.02 6.70
CA GLY A 115 -8.58 -15.76 5.65
C GLY A 115 -8.42 -14.41 4.95
N ILE A 116 -7.28 -13.73 5.11
CA ILE A 116 -7.03 -12.41 4.52
C ILE A 116 -6.28 -12.60 3.20
N PHE A 117 -7.04 -12.58 2.10
CA PHE A 117 -6.50 -12.76 0.75
C PHE A 117 -6.25 -11.44 0.01
N THR A 118 -6.75 -10.33 0.56
CA THR A 118 -6.71 -9.01 -0.07
C THR A 118 -5.93 -8.01 0.79
N ILE A 119 -5.22 -7.11 0.12
CA ILE A 119 -4.43 -6.04 0.72
C ILE A 119 -4.96 -4.72 0.19
N GLN A 120 -5.31 -3.82 1.10
CA GLN A 120 -5.63 -2.45 0.77
C GLN A 120 -4.34 -1.64 0.70
N LEU A 121 -4.19 -0.85 -0.35
CA LEU A 121 -3.01 -0.04 -0.60
C LEU A 121 -3.46 1.37 -0.98
N GLU A 122 -2.74 2.36 -0.48
CA GLU A 122 -2.89 3.76 -0.83
C GLU A 122 -1.53 4.28 -1.26
N PHE A 123 -1.46 4.80 -2.48
CA PHE A 123 -0.26 5.36 -3.07
C PHE A 123 -0.45 6.85 -3.33
N GLU A 124 0.63 7.59 -3.29
CA GLU A 124 0.73 8.98 -3.72
C GLU A 124 1.50 9.03 -5.04
N ARG A 125 0.97 9.73 -6.03
CA ARG A 125 1.61 9.91 -7.33
C ARG A 125 2.96 10.58 -7.15
N GLY A 126 4.04 9.87 -7.46
CA GLY A 126 5.39 10.43 -7.36
C GLY A 126 5.62 11.55 -8.37
N GLU A 127 6.42 12.54 -7.99
CA GLU A 127 6.74 13.72 -8.82
C GLU A 127 7.30 13.36 -10.20
N ALA A 128 8.04 12.24 -10.31
CA ALA A 128 8.55 11.73 -11.59
C ALA A 128 7.45 11.19 -12.53
N ALA A 129 6.29 10.80 -11.99
CA ALA A 129 5.19 10.26 -12.75
C ALA A 129 4.17 11.34 -13.18
N ALA A 130 4.14 12.48 -12.49
CA ALA A 130 3.39 13.66 -12.91
C ALA A 130 3.96 14.33 -14.17
N ALA A 131 5.22 14.07 -14.51
CA ALA A 131 5.87 14.51 -15.75
C ALA A 131 5.65 13.56 -16.95
N GLY A 132 4.90 12.47 -16.75
CA GLY A 132 4.72 11.37 -17.69
C GLY A 132 3.36 11.32 -18.38
N ALA A 133 2.75 12.46 -18.69
CA ALA A 133 1.84 12.51 -19.82
C ALA A 133 2.63 13.11 -21.00
N PRO A 134 2.78 12.43 -22.16
CA PRO A 134 3.24 13.12 -23.33
C PRO A 134 2.25 14.25 -23.60
N ASP A 135 2.72 15.48 -23.45
CA ASP A 135 2.11 16.64 -24.06
C ASP A 135 2.12 16.36 -25.57
N VAL A 136 1.01 15.79 -26.08
CA VAL A 136 0.79 15.66 -27.52
C VAL A 136 0.41 17.04 -28.01
N ALA A 137 1.40 17.93 -28.09
CA ALA A 137 1.31 19.15 -28.84
C ALA A 137 2.49 19.25 -29.82
N SER A 138 2.09 19.24 -31.10
CA SER A 138 2.84 19.70 -32.27
C SER A 138 3.84 18.72 -32.90
N GLN A 139 3.44 18.12 -34.04
CA GLN A 139 3.90 18.57 -35.36
C GLN A 139 3.24 17.75 -36.48
N ALA A 140 2.25 18.34 -37.16
CA ALA A 140 2.03 18.29 -38.62
C ALA A 140 0.86 19.21 -38.98
#